data_AF-A0A7J7LZY7-F1
#
_entry.id   AF-A0A7J7LZY7-F1
#
_cell.length_a   1.000
_cell.length_b   1.000
_cell.length_c   1.000
_cell.angle_alpha   90.00
_cell.angle_beta   90.00
_cell.angle_gamma   90.00
#
_symmetry.space_group_name_H-M   'P 1'
#
loop_
_entity.id
_entity.type
_entity.pdbx_description
1 polymer ?
#
loop_
_entity_poly.entity_id
_entity_poly.type
_entity_poly.pdbx_seq_one_letter_code
_entity_poly.pdbx_strand_id
1 'polypeptide(L)'
;MNHEFMKNLPYVRDRLVELFFWTLGLYFEPQYSAARVKGSARAFFAEAKWCHEGYVLSTQEYLEIGMHSTSYDTLIIAALLGVGDTVTKKVFDWLNGKLQLIVTCMLICRVMDDMRSHEFERERIHVVSVVECCMKEFGVSDEEACFELEKILDKWWKDTNEEILHGPAVVPMEVVT
;
A
#
# COMPACT_ATOMS: atom_id res chain seq x y z
N MET A 1 20.86 5.17 12.60
CA MET A 1 20.50 5.59 11.23
C MET A 1 21.45 6.72 10.85
N ASN A 2 22.14 6.64 9.71
CA ASN A 2 23.17 7.61 9.36
C ASN A 2 22.53 8.96 8.99
N HIS A 3 22.92 10.05 9.66
CA HIS A 3 22.34 11.38 9.46
C HIS A 3 22.54 11.90 8.02
N GLU A 4 23.58 11.42 7.34
CA GLU A 4 23.90 11.76 5.96
C GLU A 4 22.93 11.12 4.95
N PHE A 5 22.48 9.89 5.20
CA PHE A 5 21.50 9.18 4.37
C PHE A 5 20.15 9.93 4.31
N MET A 6 19.66 10.40 5.46
CA MET A 6 18.39 11.14 5.54
C MET A 6 18.44 12.53 4.87
N LYS A 7 19.62 13.16 4.79
CA LYS A 7 19.79 14.45 4.09
C LYS A 7 19.66 14.30 2.56
N ASN A 8 19.98 13.13 2.04
CA ASN A 8 20.02 12.87 0.60
C ASN A 8 18.69 12.31 0.04
N LEU A 9 17.71 12.03 0.91
CA LEU A 9 16.39 11.49 0.54
C LEU A 9 15.28 12.35 1.16
N PRO A 10 15.06 13.59 0.68
CA PRO A 10 14.09 14.51 1.29
C PRO A 10 12.67 13.96 1.32
N TYR A 11 12.29 13.13 0.34
CA TYR A 11 10.96 12.50 0.27
C TYR A 11 10.67 11.57 1.46
N VAL A 12 11.68 10.95 2.07
CA VAL A 12 11.50 10.03 3.21
C VAL A 12 10.91 10.76 4.41
N ARG A 13 11.34 12.01 4.65
CA ARG A 13 10.76 12.84 5.70
C ARG A 13 9.29 13.13 5.39
N ASP A 14 8.98 13.45 4.14
CA ASP A 14 7.63 13.83 3.73
C ASP A 14 6.67 12.62 3.83
N ARG A 15 7.11 11.41 3.44
CA ARG A 15 6.37 10.14 3.65
C ARG A 15 6.15 9.82 5.13
N LEU A 16 7.14 10.05 5.99
CA LEU A 16 6.98 9.86 7.44
C LEU A 16 5.94 10.81 8.04
N VAL A 17 5.91 12.07 7.57
CA VAL A 17 4.90 13.07 7.99
C VAL A 17 3.52 12.69 7.46
N GLU A 18 3.43 12.26 6.21
CA GLU A 18 2.19 11.79 5.58
C GLU A 18 1.61 10.58 6.33
N LEU A 19 2.43 9.57 6.61
CA LEU A 19 2.05 8.42 7.43
C LEU A 19 1.56 8.85 8.81
N PHE A 20 2.32 9.74 9.46
CA PHE A 20 1.96 10.23 10.78
C PHE A 20 0.60 10.95 10.74
N PHE A 21 0.34 11.75 9.71
CA PHE A 21 -0.91 12.45 9.53
C PHE A 21 -2.09 11.49 9.35
N TRP A 22 -1.98 10.50 8.44
CA TRP A 22 -3.02 9.49 8.22
C TRP A 22 -3.26 8.63 9.47
N THR A 23 -2.19 8.16 10.13
CA THR A 23 -2.29 7.31 11.32
C THR A 23 -2.79 8.07 12.55
N LEU A 24 -2.50 9.36 12.69
CA LEU A 24 -3.04 10.20 13.76
C LEU A 24 -4.55 10.41 13.62
N GLY A 25 -5.05 10.58 12.39
CA GLY A 25 -6.48 10.71 12.13
C GLY A 25 -7.28 9.45 12.46
N LEU A 26 -6.68 8.27 12.25
CA LEU A 26 -7.32 6.97 12.49
C LEU A 26 -7.14 6.44 13.91
N TYR A 27 -6.02 6.77 14.56
CA TYR A 27 -5.65 6.30 15.89
C TYR A 27 -5.22 7.49 16.75
N PHE A 28 -6.16 8.39 17.08
CA PHE A 28 -5.82 9.56 17.90
C PHE A 28 -5.47 9.16 19.35
N GLU A 29 -5.92 7.99 19.80
CA GLU A 29 -5.75 7.57 21.18
C GLU A 29 -4.28 7.18 21.50
N PRO A 30 -3.75 7.61 22.67
CA PRO A 30 -2.33 7.42 23.01
C PRO A 30 -1.83 5.97 23.00
N GLN A 31 -2.70 5.00 23.35
CA GLN A 31 -2.35 3.58 23.47
C GLN A 31 -1.94 2.94 22.13
N TYR A 32 -2.34 3.50 21.00
CA TYR A 32 -2.01 2.98 19.67
C TYR A 32 -0.70 3.54 19.08
N SER A 33 0.08 4.27 19.89
CA SER A 33 1.37 4.89 19.47
C SER A 33 2.36 3.93 18.83
N ALA A 34 2.41 2.67 19.30
CA ALA A 34 3.30 1.67 18.72
C ALA A 34 2.89 1.23 17.31
N ALA A 35 1.59 1.13 17.03
CA ALA A 35 1.08 0.81 15.70
C ALA A 35 1.37 1.95 14.71
N ARG A 36 1.20 3.21 15.14
CA ARG A 36 1.51 4.40 14.34
C ARG A 36 2.96 4.47 13.83
N VAL A 37 3.90 3.87 14.56
CA VAL A 37 5.34 3.93 14.24
C VAL A 37 5.85 2.70 13.52
N LYS A 38 5.22 1.53 13.68
CA LYS A 38 5.81 0.23 13.29
C LYS A 38 5.29 -0.37 11.99
N GLY A 39 4.07 -0.06 11.55
CA GLY A 39 3.42 -0.73 10.41
C GLY A 39 4.25 -0.69 9.12
N SER A 40 4.70 0.51 8.74
CA SER A 40 5.24 0.75 7.39
C SER A 40 6.74 1.09 7.38
N ALA A 41 7.38 1.15 8.56
CA ALA A 41 8.77 1.58 8.69
C ALA A 41 9.76 0.70 7.90
N ARG A 42 9.48 -0.61 7.78
CA ARG A 42 10.30 -1.54 6.99
C ARG A 42 10.19 -1.28 5.49
N ALA A 43 8.96 -1.05 5.01
CA ALA A 43 8.71 -0.76 3.59
C ALA A 43 9.37 0.57 3.18
N PHE A 44 9.20 1.63 3.98
CA PHE A 44 9.87 2.91 3.70
C PHE A 44 11.40 2.82 3.77
N PHE A 45 11.94 1.99 4.65
CA PHE A 45 13.38 1.75 4.66
C PHE A 45 13.86 1.04 3.39
N ALA A 46 13.07 0.07 2.89
CA ALA A 46 13.37 -0.60 1.62
C ALA A 46 13.33 0.39 0.45
N GLU A 47 12.28 1.21 0.33
CA GLU A 47 12.18 2.22 -0.72
C GLU A 47 13.32 3.25 -0.67
N ALA A 48 13.66 3.74 0.54
CA ALA A 48 14.76 4.66 0.73
C ALA A 48 16.09 4.04 0.26
N LYS A 49 16.30 2.75 0.55
CA LYS A 49 17.48 2.02 0.09
C LYS A 49 17.49 1.90 -1.43
N TRP A 50 16.38 1.51 -2.06
CA TRP A 50 16.32 1.38 -3.52
C TRP A 50 16.54 2.71 -4.24
N CYS A 51 15.93 3.78 -3.73
CA CYS A 51 16.14 5.14 -4.24
C CYS A 51 17.62 5.54 -4.13
N HIS A 52 18.26 5.29 -2.99
CA HIS A 52 19.69 5.60 -2.79
C HIS A 52 20.61 4.79 -3.72
N GLU A 53 20.32 3.51 -3.91
CA GLU A 53 21.13 2.59 -4.73
C GLU A 53 20.82 2.71 -6.23
N GLY A 54 19.79 3.47 -6.62
CA GLY A 54 19.28 3.49 -8.00
C GLY A 54 18.79 2.11 -8.46
N TYR A 55 18.37 1.27 -7.52
CA TYR A 55 17.97 -0.11 -7.79
C TYR A 55 16.57 -0.13 -8.40
N VAL A 56 16.44 -0.75 -9.57
CA VAL A 56 15.15 -0.95 -10.23
C VAL A 56 14.80 -2.42 -10.14
N LEU A 57 13.69 -2.70 -9.45
CA LEU A 57 13.17 -4.03 -9.19
C LEU A 57 12.43 -4.56 -10.43
N SER A 58 12.11 -5.85 -10.45
CA SER A 58 11.03 -6.33 -11.32
C SER A 58 9.70 -5.76 -10.83
N THR A 59 8.72 -5.69 -11.73
CA THR A 59 7.35 -5.25 -11.44
C THR A 59 6.77 -6.04 -10.26
N GLN A 60 6.97 -7.37 -10.27
CA GLN A 60 6.48 -8.23 -9.21
C GLN A 60 7.18 -7.95 -7.87
N GLU A 61 8.52 -7.86 -7.86
CA GLU A 61 9.29 -7.64 -6.62
C GLU A 61 8.97 -6.26 -6.02
N TYR A 62 8.79 -5.25 -6.87
CA TYR A 62 8.32 -3.93 -6.45
C TYR A 62 6.95 -4.02 -5.79
N LEU A 63 5.98 -4.69 -6.41
CA LEU A 63 4.62 -4.79 -5.88
C LEU A 63 4.55 -5.55 -4.56
N GLU A 64 5.28 -6.66 -4.43
CA GLU A 64 5.31 -7.49 -3.21
C GLU A 64 5.78 -6.71 -1.97
N ILE A 65 6.71 -5.77 -2.15
CA ILE A 65 7.29 -5.01 -1.04
C ILE A 65 6.65 -3.62 -0.93
N GLY A 66 6.43 -2.94 -2.06
CA GLY A 66 5.83 -1.60 -2.15
C GLY A 66 4.36 -1.56 -1.75
N MET A 67 3.63 -2.68 -1.81
CA MET A 67 2.25 -2.71 -1.28
C MET A 67 2.21 -2.39 0.22
N HIS A 68 3.25 -2.71 0.99
CA HIS A 68 3.31 -2.43 2.42
C HIS A 68 3.60 -0.95 2.74
N SER A 69 4.11 -0.16 1.79
CA SER A 69 4.33 1.28 2.01
C SER A 69 3.02 2.08 1.91
N THR A 70 1.96 1.50 1.33
CA THR A 70 0.62 2.11 1.29
C THR A 70 0.01 2.28 2.69
N SER A 71 0.45 1.47 3.66
CA SER A 71 -0.14 1.39 5.01
C SER A 71 -1.63 0.99 5.03
N TYR A 72 -2.13 0.42 3.93
CA TYR A 72 -3.54 0.08 3.75
C TYR A 72 -3.98 -1.06 4.69
N ASP A 73 -3.06 -1.98 5.02
CA ASP A 73 -3.25 -3.00 6.05
C ASP A 73 -3.56 -2.39 7.42
N THR A 74 -2.80 -1.35 7.79
CA THR A 74 -2.95 -0.60 9.04
C THR A 74 -4.27 0.17 9.07
N LEU A 75 -4.69 0.71 7.92
CA LEU A 75 -5.98 1.38 7.75
C LEU A 75 -7.16 0.40 7.88
N ILE A 76 -7.09 -0.77 7.25
CA ILE A 76 -8.14 -1.80 7.35
C ILE A 76 -8.31 -2.24 8.81
N ILE A 77 -7.20 -2.53 9.51
CA ILE A 77 -7.24 -2.88 10.94
C ILE A 77 -7.87 -1.74 11.77
N ALA A 78 -7.57 -0.48 11.44
CA ALA A 78 -8.12 0.69 12.13
C ALA A 78 -9.64 0.76 11.96
N ALA A 79 -10.09 0.67 10.72
CA ALA A 79 -11.50 0.76 10.35
C ALA A 79 -12.30 -0.32 11.10
N LEU A 80 -11.79 -1.54 11.16
CA LEU A 80 -12.40 -2.64 11.87
C LEU A 80 -12.51 -2.36 13.38
N LEU A 81 -11.43 -1.90 14.03
CA LEU A 81 -11.49 -1.53 15.44
C LEU A 81 -12.52 -0.41 15.70
N GLY A 82 -12.75 0.47 14.72
CA GLY A 82 -13.75 1.54 14.77
C GLY A 82 -15.21 1.09 14.69
N VAL A 83 -15.50 -0.13 14.19
CA VAL A 83 -16.88 -0.68 14.13
C VAL A 83 -17.40 -1.11 15.51
N GLY A 84 -16.58 -1.01 16.56
CA GLY A 84 -16.98 -1.27 17.94
C GLY A 84 -17.18 -2.77 18.24
N ASP A 85 -18.18 -3.10 19.08
CA ASP A 85 -18.40 -4.46 19.61
C ASP A 85 -18.73 -5.52 18.54
N THR A 86 -18.94 -5.11 17.28
CA THR A 86 -19.20 -5.99 16.13
C THR A 86 -17.95 -6.78 15.69
N VAL A 87 -16.74 -6.26 15.93
CA VAL A 87 -15.49 -6.98 15.61
C VAL A 87 -15.19 -8.03 16.68
N THR A 88 -15.89 -9.14 16.53
CA THR A 88 -15.65 -10.35 17.31
C THR A 88 -14.40 -11.08 16.82
N LYS A 89 -13.83 -11.98 17.63
CA LYS A 89 -12.76 -12.89 17.22
C LYS A 89 -13.06 -13.61 15.88
N LYS A 90 -14.35 -13.89 15.61
CA LYS A 90 -14.82 -14.48 14.34
C LYS A 90 -14.55 -13.60 13.12
N VAL A 91 -14.68 -12.28 13.25
CA VAL A 91 -14.36 -11.31 12.18
C VAL A 91 -12.85 -11.27 11.95
N PHE A 92 -12.05 -11.28 13.02
CA PHE A 92 -10.60 -11.33 12.92
C PHE A 92 -10.09 -12.63 12.28
N ASP A 93 -10.61 -13.79 12.71
CA ASP A 93 -10.28 -15.10 12.15
C ASP A 93 -10.70 -15.18 10.67
N TRP A 94 -11.82 -14.54 10.30
CA TRP A 94 -12.26 -14.42 8.90
C TRP A 94 -11.30 -13.57 8.06
N LEU A 95 -10.94 -12.37 8.52
CA LEU A 95 -9.97 -11.49 7.84
C LEU A 95 -8.61 -12.18 7.66
N ASN A 96 -8.16 -12.90 8.69
CA ASN A 96 -6.94 -13.67 8.63
C ASN A 96 -7.01 -14.80 7.58
N GLY A 97 -8.21 -15.36 7.37
CA GLY A 97 -8.51 -16.29 6.27
C GLY A 97 -8.70 -15.63 4.90
N LYS A 98 -8.79 -14.29 4.85
CA LYS A 98 -8.96 -13.46 3.66
C LYS A 98 -7.72 -12.62 3.35
N LEU A 99 -6.54 -13.14 3.73
CA LEU A 99 -5.25 -12.49 3.48
C LEU A 99 -5.10 -12.07 2.00
N GLN A 100 -5.62 -12.87 1.07
CA GLN A 100 -5.57 -12.57 -0.36
C GLN A 100 -6.43 -11.35 -0.77
N LEU A 101 -7.58 -11.14 -0.13
CA LEU A 101 -8.43 -9.97 -0.37
C LEU A 101 -7.72 -8.70 0.09
N ILE A 102 -7.15 -8.73 1.30
CA ILE A 102 -6.38 -7.61 1.86
C ILE A 102 -5.18 -7.30 0.97
N VAL A 103 -4.42 -8.32 0.56
CA VAL A 103 -3.30 -8.16 -0.37
C VAL A 103 -3.75 -7.55 -1.69
N THR A 104 -4.86 -8.00 -2.26
CA THR A 104 -5.42 -7.45 -3.50
C THR A 104 -5.78 -5.97 -3.33
N CYS A 105 -6.41 -5.57 -2.22
CA CYS A 105 -6.71 -4.16 -1.94
C CYS A 105 -5.44 -3.31 -1.79
N MET A 106 -4.40 -3.83 -1.12
CA MET A 106 -3.11 -3.14 -0.99
C MET A 106 -2.44 -2.95 -2.36
N LEU A 107 -2.50 -3.96 -3.23
CA LEU A 107 -1.97 -3.89 -4.59
C LEU A 107 -2.73 -2.90 -5.46
N ILE A 108 -4.07 -2.90 -5.41
CA ILE A 108 -4.91 -1.88 -6.06
C ILE A 108 -4.49 -0.49 -5.60
N CYS A 109 -4.39 -0.27 -4.29
CA CYS A 109 -3.98 1.02 -3.74
C CYS A 109 -2.60 1.46 -4.25
N ARG A 110 -1.61 0.56 -4.23
CA ARG A 110 -0.24 0.84 -4.71
C ARG A 110 -0.21 1.19 -6.18
N VAL A 111 -0.84 0.38 -7.04
CA VAL A 111 -0.85 0.62 -8.49
C VAL A 111 -1.58 1.92 -8.83
N MET A 112 -2.73 2.19 -8.19
CA MET A 112 -3.47 3.43 -8.41
C MET A 112 -2.71 4.68 -7.93
N ASP A 113 -2.03 4.61 -6.77
CA ASP A 113 -1.19 5.70 -6.25
C ASP A 113 -0.09 6.03 -7.26
N ASP A 114 0.71 5.02 -7.63
CA ASP A 114 1.83 5.16 -8.56
C ASP A 114 1.38 5.67 -9.93
N MET A 115 0.33 5.12 -10.52
CA MET A 115 -0.18 5.61 -11.81
C MET A 115 -0.56 7.10 -11.77
N ARG A 116 -1.04 7.59 -10.63
CA ARG A 116 -1.43 9.01 -10.46
C ARG A 116 -0.26 9.91 -10.09
N SER A 117 0.75 9.39 -9.41
CA SER A 117 1.86 10.20 -8.89
C SER A 117 3.14 10.11 -9.72
N HIS A 118 3.32 9.08 -10.56
CA HIS A 118 4.63 8.75 -11.13
C HIS A 118 5.26 9.90 -11.94
N GLU A 119 4.50 10.64 -12.75
CA GLU A 119 5.03 11.79 -13.50
C GLU A 119 5.64 12.85 -12.56
N PHE A 120 4.91 13.22 -11.51
CA PHE A 120 5.37 14.17 -10.50
C PHE A 120 6.52 13.60 -9.66
N GLU A 121 6.49 12.31 -9.35
CA GLU A 121 7.53 11.65 -8.56
C GLU A 121 8.84 11.52 -9.31
N ARG A 122 8.78 11.37 -10.64
CA ARG A 122 9.93 11.34 -11.55
C ARG A 122 10.69 12.67 -11.58
N GLU A 123 10.03 13.80 -11.33
CA GLU A 123 10.65 15.13 -11.29
C GLU A 123 11.48 15.38 -10.02
N ARG A 124 11.38 14.52 -9.01
CA ARG A 124 12.06 14.65 -7.71
C ARG A 124 12.89 13.41 -7.38
N ILE A 125 13.74 13.51 -6.36
CA ILE A 125 14.46 12.34 -5.84
C ILE A 125 13.43 11.43 -5.14
N HIS A 126 13.04 10.36 -5.82
CA HIS A 126 12.07 9.39 -5.35
C HIS A 126 12.46 7.98 -5.81
N VAL A 127 11.88 6.96 -5.18
CA VAL A 127 11.95 5.59 -5.69
C VAL A 127 11.19 5.51 -7.02
N VAL A 128 11.63 4.64 -7.93
CA VAL A 128 10.90 4.34 -9.17
C VAL A 128 9.52 3.76 -8.84
N SER A 129 8.50 4.10 -9.62
CA SER A 129 7.15 3.56 -9.44
C SER A 129 7.00 2.23 -10.18
N VAL A 130 5.86 1.55 -9.98
CA VAL A 130 5.51 0.37 -10.77
C VAL A 130 5.45 0.67 -12.28
N VAL A 131 5.11 1.90 -12.68
CA VAL A 131 5.08 2.30 -14.10
C VAL A 131 6.48 2.23 -14.70
N GLU A 132 7.48 2.80 -14.04
CA GLU A 132 8.87 2.71 -14.49
C GLU A 132 9.43 1.28 -14.42
N CYS A 133 9.03 0.49 -13.43
CA CYS A 133 9.38 -0.93 -13.37
C CYS A 133 8.84 -1.67 -14.61
N CYS A 134 7.57 -1.46 -14.98
CA CYS A 134 6.95 -2.04 -16.18
C CYS A 134 7.67 -1.58 -17.46
N MET A 135 7.89 -0.27 -17.63
CA MET A 135 8.58 0.27 -18.80
C MET A 135 9.97 -0.35 -18.97
N LYS A 136 10.73 -0.48 -17.88
CA LYS A 136 12.08 -1.04 -17.93
C LYS A 136 12.08 -2.55 -18.18
N GLU A 137 11.17 -3.28 -17.54
CA GLU A 137 11.11 -4.75 -17.62
C GLU A 137 10.60 -5.22 -19.00
N PHE A 138 9.58 -4.55 -19.54
CA PHE A 138 8.92 -4.97 -20.78
C PHE A 138 9.35 -4.14 -22.00
N GLY A 139 10.10 -3.05 -21.81
CA GLY A 139 10.55 -2.19 -22.91
C GLY A 139 9.41 -1.41 -23.58
N VAL A 140 8.35 -1.11 -22.82
CA VAL A 140 7.11 -0.46 -23.29
C VAL A 140 7.10 1.04 -22.97
N SER A 141 6.23 1.79 -23.64
CA SER A 141 6.00 3.20 -23.32
C SER A 141 5.29 3.38 -21.97
N ASP A 142 5.26 4.63 -21.51
CA ASP A 142 4.54 5.03 -20.30
C ASP A 142 3.04 4.71 -20.43
N GLU A 143 2.44 5.08 -21.57
CA GLU A 143 1.03 4.83 -21.87
C GLU A 143 0.72 3.33 -21.98
N GLU A 144 1.62 2.55 -22.59
CA GLU A 144 1.49 1.10 -22.69
C GLU A 144 1.59 0.42 -21.31
N ALA A 145 2.52 0.86 -20.46
CA ALA A 145 2.63 0.38 -19.09
C ALA A 145 1.37 0.68 -18.27
N CYS A 146 0.89 1.93 -18.33
CA CYS A 146 -0.36 2.34 -17.68
C CYS A 146 -1.56 1.53 -18.19
N PHE A 147 -1.66 1.30 -19.50
CA PHE A 147 -2.74 0.52 -20.09
C PHE A 147 -2.76 -0.94 -19.60
N GLU A 148 -1.61 -1.60 -19.48
CA GLU A 148 -1.55 -2.95 -18.92
C GLU A 148 -1.87 -2.99 -17.42
N LEU A 149 -1.42 -1.98 -16.66
CA LEU A 149 -1.77 -1.83 -15.24
C LEU A 149 -3.27 -1.61 -15.03
N GLU A 150 -3.93 -0.82 -15.89
CA GLU A 150 -5.39 -0.63 -15.85
C GLU A 150 -6.16 -1.93 -16.04
N LYS A 151 -5.72 -2.81 -16.95
CA LYS A 151 -6.35 -4.14 -17.11
C LYS A 151 -6.21 -5.00 -15.87
N ILE A 152 -5.06 -4.93 -15.21
CA ILE A 152 -4.80 -5.66 -13.96
C ILE A 152 -5.71 -5.11 -12.86
N LEU A 153 -5.82 -3.79 -12.72
CA LEU A 153 -6.74 -3.12 -11.79
C LEU A 153 -8.18 -3.54 -12.04
N ASP A 154 -8.66 -3.49 -13.28
CA ASP A 154 -10.02 -3.89 -13.66
C ASP A 154 -10.33 -5.34 -13.26
N LYS A 155 -9.36 -6.23 -13.42
CA LYS A 155 -9.49 -7.62 -13.00
C LYS A 155 -9.56 -7.72 -11.47
N TRP A 156 -8.60 -7.13 -10.75
CA TRP A 156 -8.57 -7.18 -9.30
C TRP A 156 -9.82 -6.57 -8.66
N TRP A 157 -10.36 -5.49 -9.21
CA TRP A 157 -11.62 -4.90 -8.76
C TRP A 157 -12.80 -5.87 -8.93
N LYS A 158 -12.91 -6.54 -10.08
CA LYS A 158 -13.97 -7.53 -10.34
C LYS A 158 -13.86 -8.73 -9.39
N ASP A 159 -12.66 -9.29 -9.27
CA ASP A 159 -12.40 -10.45 -8.40
C ASP A 159 -12.71 -10.11 -6.93
N THR A 160 -12.28 -8.92 -6.46
CA THR A 160 -12.56 -8.39 -5.11
C THR A 160 -14.07 -8.25 -4.87
N ASN A 161 -14.80 -7.66 -5.82
CA ASN A 161 -16.25 -7.48 -5.70
C ASN A 161 -16.99 -8.82 -5.68
N GLU A 162 -16.60 -9.77 -6.53
CA GLU A 162 -17.18 -11.12 -6.54
C GLU A 162 -16.93 -11.85 -5.22
N GLU A 163 -15.72 -11.76 -4.66
CA GLU A 163 -15.38 -12.37 -3.38
C GLU A 163 -16.17 -11.76 -2.21
N ILE A 164 -16.40 -10.44 -2.21
CA ILE A 164 -17.18 -9.75 -1.18
C ILE A 164 -18.67 -10.12 -1.29
N LEU A 165 -19.23 -10.14 -2.51
CA LEU A 165 -20.67 -10.37 -2.73
C LEU A 165 -21.08 -11.84 -2.65
N HIS A 166 -20.20 -12.76 -3.05
CA HIS A 166 -20.53 -14.17 -3.25
C HIS A 166 -19.63 -15.13 -2.46
N GLY A 167 -18.67 -14.60 -1.67
CA GLY A 167 -17.75 -15.40 -0.88
C GLY A 167 -18.42 -16.18 0.26
N PRO A 168 -17.76 -17.25 0.75
CA PRO A 168 -18.35 -18.23 1.68
C PRO A 168 -18.55 -17.75 3.14
N ALA A 169 -18.54 -16.44 3.42
CA ALA A 169 -18.52 -15.94 4.78
C ALA A 169 -19.53 -14.83 5.08
N VAL A 170 -20.37 -15.14 6.05
CA VAL A 170 -21.34 -14.29 6.72
C VAL A 170 -20.62 -13.33 7.68
N VAL A 171 -20.25 -12.15 7.20
CA VAL A 171 -19.96 -10.97 8.03
C VAL A 171 -21.00 -9.91 7.68
N PRO A 172 -21.50 -9.12 8.65
CA PRO A 172 -22.45 -8.06 8.34
C PRO A 172 -21.87 -7.13 7.27
N MET A 173 -22.70 -6.66 6.32
CA MET A 173 -22.27 -5.69 5.29
C MET A 173 -21.56 -4.48 5.90
N GLU A 174 -21.96 -4.09 7.11
CA GLU A 174 -21.37 -3.03 7.95
C GLU A 174 -19.85 -3.19 8.20
N VAL A 175 -19.28 -4.38 7.98
CA VAL A 175 -17.83 -4.65 8.12
C VAL A 175 -17.08 -4.44 6.80
N VAL A 176 -17.77 -4.49 5.66
CA VAL A 176 -17.19 -4.45 4.30
C VAL A 176 -17.63 -3.22 3.48
N THR A 177 -18.50 -2.36 4.02
CA THR A 177 -18.98 -1.09 3.44
C THR A 177 -18.55 0.10 4.28
#